data_AF-A0A969TZL1-F1
#
_entry.id   AF-A0A969TZL1-F1
#
_cell.length_a   1.000
_cell.length_b   1.000
_cell.length_c   1.000
_cell.angle_alpha   90.00
_cell.angle_beta   90.00
_cell.angle_gamma   90.00
#
_symmetry.space_group_name_H-M   'P 1'
#
loop_
_entity.id
_entity.type
_entity.pdbx_description
1 polymer ?
#
loop_
_entity_poly.entity_id
_entity_poly.type
_entity_poly.pdbx_seq_one_letter_code
_entity_poly.pdbx_strand_id
1 'polypeptide(L)'
;MQNQLFRRSALERLSSPEQLDSLMQVTTPRAWIAVLGLLVILVVFGVWGFTGSIQIVTSGRGLLLKGGQGNDTINAPASGLLNDLYVDVNDIVGAGEIIARIENDAGEIVPVRTLTGGRILETLVSSNEKIEDGQTMVIIEPTGEDVELEAIFYLPTSEGKKVRPGMSVQVQPDTVSVEESGVMRGWVTSVGEFRRAVRA
;
A
#
# COMPACT_ATOMS: atom_id res chain seq x y z
N MET A 1 5.31 90.82 -44.77
CA MET A 1 4.40 91.01 -43.61
C MET A 1 3.13 90.21 -43.92
N GLN A 2 2.98 88.97 -43.42
CA GLN A 2 2.27 88.61 -42.17
C GLN A 2 0.83 89.17 -42.14
N ASN A 3 -0.27 88.42 -42.01
CA ASN A 3 -0.52 87.20 -41.23
C ASN A 3 -1.69 86.36 -41.78
N GLN A 4 -1.56 85.04 -41.65
CA GLN A 4 -2.71 84.14 -41.46
C GLN A 4 -3.21 84.30 -40.03
N LEU A 5 -4.50 84.56 -39.79
CA LEU A 5 -5.05 84.43 -38.44
C LEU A 5 -6.56 84.11 -38.52
N PHE A 6 -6.89 82.83 -38.32
CA PHE A 6 -8.20 82.28 -37.96
C PHE A 6 -9.31 82.38 -39.03
N ARG A 7 -9.99 81.31 -39.45
CA ARG A 7 -10.47 80.17 -38.66
C ARG A 7 -10.84 79.02 -39.62
N ARG A 8 -9.90 78.16 -40.00
CA ARG A 8 -10.19 76.86 -40.62
C ARG A 8 -10.64 75.80 -39.59
N SER A 9 -10.40 76.05 -38.31
CA SER A 9 -10.71 75.12 -37.21
C SER A 9 -12.20 75.05 -36.80
N ALA A 10 -13.11 75.58 -37.62
CA ALA A 10 -14.56 75.52 -37.37
C ALA A 10 -15.36 74.89 -38.53
N LEU A 11 -14.73 74.60 -39.67
CA LEU A 11 -15.43 74.00 -40.82
C LEU A 11 -15.27 72.47 -40.92
N GLU A 12 -14.33 71.88 -40.18
CA GLU A 12 -14.03 70.44 -40.21
C GLU A 12 -14.87 69.60 -39.24
N ARG A 13 -15.72 70.23 -38.41
CA ARG A 13 -16.54 69.52 -37.41
C ARG A 13 -17.96 69.17 -37.89
N LEU A 14 -18.29 69.36 -39.17
CA LEU A 14 -19.64 69.12 -39.72
C LEU A 14 -19.74 67.93 -40.70
N SER A 15 -18.70 67.10 -40.84
CA SER A 15 -18.72 65.94 -41.75
C SER A 15 -18.03 64.70 -41.20
N SER A 16 -18.00 64.53 -39.88
CA SER A 16 -17.61 63.25 -39.27
C SER A 16 -18.67 62.68 -38.33
N PRO A 17 -19.87 62.36 -38.82
CA PRO A 17 -20.59 61.18 -38.36
C PRO A 17 -20.10 59.97 -39.17
N GLU A 18 -20.06 58.77 -38.57
CA GLU A 18 -19.78 57.49 -39.25
C GLU A 18 -18.29 57.14 -39.51
N GLN A 19 -17.45 57.12 -38.46
CA GLN A 19 -16.40 56.09 -38.34
C GLN A 19 -16.69 55.14 -37.17
N LEU A 20 -17.97 54.90 -36.88
CA LEU A 20 -18.39 53.80 -36.00
C LEU A 20 -18.50 52.47 -36.77
N ASP A 21 -18.69 52.53 -38.08
CA ASP A 21 -18.78 51.38 -38.98
C ASP A 21 -17.46 51.10 -39.72
N SER A 22 -16.31 51.20 -39.04
CA SER A 22 -15.34 50.15 -39.35
C SER A 22 -16.01 48.88 -38.84
N LEU A 23 -16.62 48.11 -39.74
CA LEU A 23 -16.77 46.68 -39.55
C LEU A 23 -15.37 46.23 -39.15
N MET A 24 -15.17 46.11 -37.84
CA MET A 24 -14.04 45.43 -37.26
C MET A 24 -14.03 44.16 -38.09
N GLN A 25 -13.00 43.92 -38.91
CA GLN A 25 -12.86 42.65 -39.60
C GLN A 25 -12.56 41.67 -38.47
N VAL A 26 -13.62 41.29 -37.74
CA VAL A 26 -13.57 40.41 -36.62
C VAL A 26 -13.26 39.08 -37.26
N THR A 27 -11.98 38.74 -37.14
CA THR A 27 -11.39 37.45 -37.40
C THR A 27 -11.09 37.11 -38.86
N THR A 28 -9.83 37.33 -39.25
CA THR A 28 -9.25 36.63 -40.40
C THR A 28 -9.36 35.11 -40.18
N PRO A 29 -9.67 34.28 -41.20
CA PRO A 29 -9.83 32.82 -41.03
C PRO A 29 -8.63 32.12 -40.38
N ARG A 30 -7.41 32.68 -40.55
CA ARG A 30 -6.19 32.20 -39.90
C ARG A 30 -6.16 32.44 -38.39
N ALA A 31 -6.76 33.54 -37.91
CA ALA A 31 -6.88 33.82 -36.49
C ALA A 31 -7.82 32.82 -35.79
N TRP A 32 -8.88 32.35 -36.45
CA TRP A 32 -9.73 31.29 -35.93
C TRP A 32 -8.99 29.96 -35.74
N ILE A 33 -8.10 29.60 -36.67
CA ILE A 33 -7.25 28.40 -36.54
C ILE A 33 -6.31 28.53 -35.34
N ALA A 34 -5.72 29.71 -35.14
CA ALA A 34 -4.88 29.98 -33.97
C ALA A 34 -5.65 29.88 -32.65
N VAL A 35 -6.87 30.43 -32.59
CA VAL A 35 -7.75 30.34 -31.41
C VAL A 35 -8.16 28.89 -31.14
N LEU A 36 -8.52 28.14 -32.17
CA LEU A 36 -8.90 26.73 -32.03
C LEU A 36 -7.71 25.88 -31.57
N GLY A 37 -6.52 26.12 -32.12
CA GLY A 37 -5.29 25.47 -31.67
C GLY A 37 -4.98 25.77 -30.20
N LEU A 38 -5.11 27.03 -29.78
CA LEU A 38 -4.95 27.43 -28.37
C LEU A 38 -5.96 26.74 -27.47
N LEU A 39 -7.24 26.68 -27.89
CA LEU A 39 -8.30 26.00 -27.14
C LEU A 39 -8.02 24.51 -27.01
N VAL A 40 -7.57 23.84 -28.07
CA VAL A 40 -7.18 22.42 -28.02
C VAL A 40 -6.03 22.21 -27.06
N ILE A 41 -4.99 23.06 -27.07
CA ILE A 41 -3.88 22.98 -26.13
C ILE A 41 -4.38 23.12 -24.68
N LEU A 42 -5.24 24.10 -24.41
CA LEU A 42 -5.82 24.29 -23.07
C LEU A 42 -6.65 23.07 -22.63
N VAL A 43 -7.43 22.47 -23.53
CA VAL A 43 -8.19 21.26 -23.25
C VAL A 43 -7.25 20.08 -22.97
N VAL A 44 -6.19 19.90 -23.76
CA VAL A 44 -5.20 18.82 -23.55
C VAL A 44 -4.51 18.99 -22.19
N PHE A 45 -4.07 20.21 -21.84
CA PHE A 45 -3.48 20.48 -20.52
C PHE A 45 -4.49 20.30 -19.38
N GLY A 46 -5.74 20.70 -19.58
CA GLY A 46 -6.81 20.54 -18.58
C GLY A 46 -7.15 19.06 -18.33
N VAL A 47 -7.30 18.28 -19.42
CA VAL A 47 -7.51 16.83 -19.34
C VAL A 47 -6.29 16.18 -18.68
N TRP A 48 -5.08 16.49 -19.13
CA TRP A 48 -3.85 15.92 -18.57
C TRP A 48 -3.68 16.26 -17.08
N GLY A 49 -4.02 17.47 -16.65
CA GLY A 49 -3.98 17.87 -15.25
C GLY A 49 -5.01 17.14 -14.38
N PHE A 50 -6.18 16.83 -14.93
CA PHE A 50 -7.22 16.07 -14.23
C PHE A 50 -6.93 14.57 -14.19
N THR A 51 -6.32 14.02 -15.26
CA THR A 51 -6.01 12.59 -15.38
C THR A 51 -4.61 12.22 -14.88
N GLY A 52 -3.73 13.20 -14.70
CA GLY A 52 -2.34 12.99 -14.29
C GLY A 52 -2.24 12.65 -12.81
N SER A 53 -1.72 11.46 -12.49
CA SER A 53 -1.40 11.07 -11.12
C SER A 53 0.02 11.50 -10.76
N ILE A 54 0.16 12.25 -9.67
CA ILE A 54 1.47 12.53 -9.08
C ILE A 54 1.87 11.28 -8.28
N GLN A 55 3.00 10.67 -8.65
CA GLN A 55 3.55 9.53 -7.93
C GLN A 55 4.18 10.02 -6.62
N ILE A 56 3.68 9.55 -5.48
CA ILE A 56 4.18 9.93 -4.15
C ILE A 56 5.22 8.88 -3.76
N VAL A 57 6.49 9.30 -3.68
CA VAL A 57 7.59 8.46 -3.19
C VAL A 57 7.88 8.87 -1.75
N THR A 58 7.43 8.05 -0.81
CA THR A 58 7.74 8.25 0.62
C THR A 58 8.68 7.13 1.06
N SER A 59 9.86 7.50 1.55
CA SER A 59 10.79 6.55 2.19
C SER A 59 10.46 6.43 3.67
N GLY A 60 10.25 5.20 4.13
CA GLY A 60 10.00 4.86 5.53
C GLY A 60 10.85 3.67 5.94
N ARG A 61 11.29 3.63 7.20
CA ARG A 61 11.87 2.42 7.77
C ARG A 61 10.75 1.56 8.33
N GLY A 62 10.85 0.26 8.10
CA GLY A 62 9.87 -0.71 8.53
C GLY A 62 10.52 -1.99 9.03
N LEU A 63 9.71 -2.82 9.65
CA LEU A 63 10.07 -4.16 10.06
C LEU A 63 9.37 -5.15 9.12
N LEU A 64 10.14 -6.09 8.58
CA LEU A 64 9.60 -7.25 7.88
C LEU A 64 9.30 -8.34 8.90
N LEU A 65 8.05 -8.79 8.90
CA LEU A 65 7.54 -9.87 9.72
C LEU A 65 7.22 -11.06 8.82
N LYS A 66 7.61 -12.24 9.26
CA LYS A 66 7.34 -13.50 8.58
C LYS A 66 6.18 -14.17 9.29
N GLY A 67 5.08 -14.41 8.57
CA GLY A 67 3.82 -14.89 9.16
C GLY A 67 2.97 -13.72 9.65
N GLY A 68 2.10 -13.17 8.79
CA GLY A 68 1.23 -12.04 9.13
C GLY A 68 0.29 -12.27 10.33
N GLN A 69 0.07 -13.53 10.75
CA GLN A 69 -0.71 -13.89 11.94
C GLN A 69 0.15 -14.26 13.17
N GLY A 70 1.48 -14.16 13.08
CA GLY A 70 2.39 -14.67 14.10
C GLY A 70 2.65 -16.17 13.96
N ASN A 71 3.12 -16.78 15.04
CA ASN A 71 3.42 -18.20 15.10
C ASN A 71 2.13 -19.03 15.01
N ASP A 72 2.18 -20.17 14.34
CA ASP A 72 1.07 -21.13 14.29
C ASP A 72 1.04 -21.94 15.60
N THR A 73 -0.16 -22.25 16.09
CA THR A 73 -0.35 -22.99 17.35
C THR A 73 -1.13 -24.27 17.09
N ILE A 74 -0.53 -25.41 17.45
CA ILE A 74 -1.20 -26.70 17.33
C ILE A 74 -1.90 -27.04 18.65
N ASN A 75 -3.22 -27.13 18.58
CA ASN A 75 -4.08 -27.41 19.72
C ASN A 75 -4.54 -28.87 19.71
N ALA A 76 -4.83 -29.40 20.89
CA ALA A 76 -5.36 -30.75 21.06
C ALA A 76 -6.75 -30.87 20.41
N PRO A 77 -6.98 -31.82 19.50
CA PRO A 77 -8.29 -32.05 18.86
C PRO A 77 -9.33 -32.73 19.77
N ALA A 78 -8.92 -33.21 20.95
CA ALA A 78 -9.79 -33.85 21.94
C ALA A 78 -9.09 -33.87 23.31
N SER A 79 -9.89 -33.93 24.38
CA SER A 79 -9.40 -34.22 25.73
C SER A 79 -8.95 -35.67 25.85
N GLY A 80 -7.86 -35.93 26.56
CA GLY A 80 -7.34 -37.29 26.75
C GLY A 80 -5.94 -37.35 27.36
N LEU A 81 -5.32 -38.52 27.28
CA LEU A 81 -3.92 -38.72 27.64
C LEU A 81 -3.04 -38.57 26.40
N LEU A 82 -2.02 -37.73 26.48
CA LEU A 82 -1.00 -37.62 25.44
C LEU A 82 -0.05 -38.81 25.55
N ASN A 83 -0.16 -39.81 24.68
CA ASN A 83 0.68 -41.02 24.79
C ASN A 83 2.14 -40.70 24.49
N ASP A 84 2.38 -40.14 23.31
CA ASP A 84 3.70 -39.74 22.84
C ASP A 84 3.63 -38.39 22.13
N LEU A 85 4.63 -37.56 22.38
CA LEU A 85 5.00 -36.42 21.56
C LEU A 85 6.25 -36.79 20.75
N TYR A 86 6.17 -36.73 19.42
CA TYR A 86 7.23 -37.15 18.50
C TYR A 86 8.15 -36.02 18.05
N VAL A 87 8.00 -34.82 18.63
CA VAL A 87 8.73 -33.61 18.21
C VAL A 87 9.32 -32.89 19.41
N ASP A 88 10.51 -32.35 19.21
CA ASP A 88 11.22 -31.52 20.18
C ASP A 88 11.40 -30.09 19.64
N VAL A 89 11.76 -29.18 20.56
CA VAL A 89 12.07 -27.79 20.22
C VAL A 89 13.23 -27.74 19.22
N ASN A 90 13.05 -26.94 18.16
CA ASN A 90 13.91 -26.78 16.98
C ASN A 90 13.74 -27.81 15.86
N ASP A 91 12.89 -28.82 16.00
CA ASP A 91 12.60 -29.75 14.91
C ASP A 91 11.88 -29.07 13.74
N ILE A 92 12.10 -29.58 12.53
CA ILE A 92 11.41 -29.13 11.32
C ILE A 92 10.34 -30.14 10.96
N VAL A 93 9.11 -29.68 10.82
CA VAL A 93 7.93 -30.48 10.50
C VAL A 93 7.29 -30.04 9.18
N GLY A 94 6.78 -30.99 8.41
CA GLY A 94 5.98 -30.73 7.21
C GLY A 94 4.50 -30.50 7.53
N ALA A 95 3.73 -29.97 6.58
CA ALA A 95 2.28 -29.85 6.73
C ALA A 95 1.59 -31.24 6.74
N GLY A 96 0.66 -31.46 7.67
CA GLY A 96 -0.06 -32.72 7.84
C GLY A 96 0.72 -33.82 8.58
N GLU A 97 1.94 -33.54 9.03
CA GLU A 97 2.79 -34.45 9.77
C GLU A 97 2.21 -34.75 11.16
N ILE A 98 2.31 -36.00 11.60
CA ILE A 98 1.80 -36.41 12.91
C ILE A 98 2.84 -36.08 13.97
N ILE A 99 2.50 -35.16 14.87
CA ILE A 99 3.42 -34.73 15.95
C ILE A 99 3.10 -35.39 17.28
N ALA A 100 1.87 -35.87 17.47
CA ALA A 100 1.46 -36.52 18.71
C ALA A 100 0.27 -37.47 18.52
N ARG A 101 0.02 -38.29 19.53
CA ARG A 101 -1.17 -39.15 19.63
C ARG A 101 -1.85 -38.99 20.97
N ILE A 102 -3.15 -38.73 20.94
CA ILE A 102 -4.00 -38.57 22.12
C ILE A 102 -4.89 -39.79 22.23
N GLU A 103 -4.94 -40.41 23.40
CA GLU A 103 -5.95 -41.40 23.73
C GLU A 103 -7.09 -40.72 24.49
N ASN A 104 -8.27 -40.66 23.87
CA ASN A 104 -9.43 -40.03 24.48
C ASN A 104 -10.06 -40.92 25.56
N ASP A 105 -11.03 -40.38 26.31
CA ASP A 105 -11.73 -41.13 27.36
C ASP A 105 -12.52 -42.36 26.83
N ALA A 106 -12.76 -42.45 25.52
CA ALA A 106 -13.39 -43.59 24.85
C ALA A 106 -12.37 -44.69 24.45
N GLY A 107 -11.08 -44.47 24.66
CA GLY A 107 -9.99 -45.37 24.26
C GLY A 107 -9.62 -45.29 22.77
N GLU A 108 -10.07 -44.25 22.06
CA GLU A 108 -9.70 -44.01 20.66
C GLU A 108 -8.42 -43.18 20.56
N ILE A 109 -7.53 -43.57 19.64
CA ILE A 109 -6.29 -42.84 19.37
C ILE A 109 -6.53 -41.78 18.30
N VAL A 110 -6.51 -40.52 18.71
CA VAL A 110 -6.63 -39.36 17.82
C VAL A 110 -5.23 -38.84 17.47
N PRO A 111 -4.82 -38.89 16.19
CA PRO A 111 -3.55 -38.33 15.77
C PRO A 111 -3.63 -36.80 15.69
N VAL A 112 -2.64 -36.12 16.24
CA VAL A 112 -2.46 -34.67 16.10
C VAL A 112 -1.58 -34.40 14.90
N ARG A 113 -2.05 -33.56 13.98
CA ARG A 113 -1.33 -33.18 12.77
C ARG A 113 -1.02 -31.69 12.73
N THR A 114 0.11 -31.33 12.13
CA THR A 114 0.42 -29.95 11.80
C THR A 114 -0.50 -29.42 10.71
N LEU A 115 -0.91 -28.15 10.82
CA LEU A 115 -1.65 -27.46 9.76
C LEU A 115 -0.71 -26.93 8.67
N THR A 116 0.46 -26.44 9.10
CA THR A 116 1.49 -25.85 8.24
C THR A 116 2.85 -26.50 8.49
N GLY A 117 3.74 -26.40 7.51
CA GLY A 117 5.15 -26.79 7.69
C GLY A 117 5.93 -25.68 8.38
N GLY A 118 6.87 -26.03 9.26
CA GLY A 118 7.55 -25.07 10.10
C GLY A 118 8.61 -25.64 11.01
N ARG A 119 9.19 -24.77 11.83
CA ARG A 119 10.09 -25.13 12.93
C ARG A 119 9.32 -25.11 14.24
N ILE A 120 9.50 -26.14 15.07
CA ILE A 120 8.97 -26.14 16.43
C ILE A 120 9.73 -25.10 17.27
N LEU A 121 9.02 -24.09 17.78
CA LEU A 121 9.58 -23.07 18.67
C LEU A 121 9.50 -23.48 20.14
N GLU A 122 8.36 -24.04 20.53
CA GLU A 122 8.09 -24.38 21.91
C GLU A 122 7.13 -25.55 21.99
N THR A 123 7.39 -26.43 22.96
CA THR A 123 6.53 -27.52 23.35
C THR A 123 5.99 -27.22 24.74
N LEU A 124 4.67 -27.12 24.87
CA LEU A 124 3.98 -26.77 26.12
C LEU A 124 3.45 -27.98 26.88
N VAL A 125 3.50 -29.17 26.27
CA VAL A 125 2.99 -30.43 26.83
C VAL A 125 4.06 -31.51 26.81
N SER A 126 3.99 -32.46 27.73
CA SER A 126 4.91 -33.61 27.78
C SER A 126 4.17 -34.91 27.52
N SER A 127 4.89 -35.92 27.01
CA SER A 127 4.35 -37.29 26.91
C SER A 127 3.83 -37.76 28.28
N ASN A 128 2.76 -38.52 28.27
CA ASN A 128 2.01 -39.02 29.43
C ASN A 128 1.33 -37.93 30.29
N GLU A 129 1.07 -36.76 29.72
CA GLU A 129 0.30 -35.69 30.33
C GLU A 129 -1.18 -35.79 29.95
N LYS A 130 -2.07 -35.44 30.88
CA LYS A 130 -3.50 -35.29 30.59
C LYS A 130 -3.75 -33.92 29.99
N ILE A 131 -4.38 -33.88 28.83
CA ILE A 131 -4.64 -32.66 28.07
C ILE A 131 -6.14 -32.46 27.82
N GLU A 132 -6.55 -31.20 27.68
CA GLU A 132 -7.93 -30.80 27.40
C GLU A 132 -8.13 -30.47 25.92
N ASP A 133 -9.35 -30.63 25.41
CA ASP A 133 -9.73 -30.20 24.06
C ASP A 133 -9.43 -28.71 23.86
N GLY A 134 -8.77 -28.38 22.75
CA GLY A 134 -8.31 -27.02 22.44
C GLY A 134 -7.06 -26.57 23.20
N GLN A 135 -6.50 -27.36 24.13
CA GLN A 135 -5.26 -27.02 24.82
C GLN A 135 -4.10 -26.90 23.82
N THR A 136 -3.35 -25.81 23.89
CA THR A 136 -2.18 -25.61 23.03
C THR A 136 -1.05 -26.54 23.44
N MET A 137 -0.55 -27.30 22.48
CA MET A 137 0.50 -28.30 22.69
C MET A 137 1.85 -27.80 22.18
N VAL A 138 1.87 -27.21 20.99
CA VAL A 138 3.11 -26.85 20.29
C VAL A 138 2.94 -25.53 19.57
N ILE A 139 3.98 -24.69 19.63
CA ILE A 139 4.09 -23.44 18.86
C ILE A 139 5.06 -23.66 17.71
N ILE A 140 4.62 -23.35 16.49
CA ILE A 140 5.35 -23.55 15.24
C ILE A 140 5.65 -22.20 14.61
N GLU A 141 6.90 -21.97 14.22
CA GLU A 141 7.28 -20.91 13.28
C GLU A 141 7.08 -21.43 11.85
N PRO A 142 6.10 -20.91 11.07
CA PRO A 142 5.89 -21.37 9.72
C PRO A 142 7.12 -21.10 8.83
N THR A 143 7.53 -22.10 8.04
CA THR A 143 8.64 -21.98 7.11
C THR A 143 8.28 -22.55 5.75
N GLY A 144 8.47 -21.77 4.68
CA GLY A 144 8.19 -22.20 3.30
C GLY A 144 7.86 -21.02 2.40
N GLU A 145 7.57 -21.30 1.12
CA GLU A 145 7.14 -20.30 0.13
C GLU A 145 5.75 -19.72 0.45
N ASP A 146 4.90 -20.48 1.14
CA ASP A 146 3.52 -20.08 1.50
C ASP A 146 3.45 -19.14 2.71
N VAL A 147 4.59 -18.77 3.30
CA VAL A 147 4.60 -17.87 4.46
C VAL A 147 4.45 -16.43 3.98
N GLU A 148 3.27 -15.87 4.21
CA GLU A 148 2.98 -14.49 3.87
C GLU A 148 3.91 -13.54 4.65
N LEU A 149 4.64 -12.73 3.90
CA LEU A 149 5.50 -11.68 4.44
C LEU A 149 4.67 -10.42 4.65
N GLU A 150 4.65 -9.92 5.88
CA GLU A 150 4.02 -8.65 6.22
C GLU A 150 5.08 -7.61 6.54
N ALA A 151 4.97 -6.42 5.95
CA ALA A 151 5.91 -5.33 6.18
C ALA A 151 5.20 -4.17 6.87
N ILE A 152 5.62 -3.85 8.09
CA ILE A 152 5.07 -2.72 8.86
C ILE A 152 6.03 -1.54 8.74
N PHE A 153 5.58 -0.47 8.09
CA PHE A 153 6.35 0.76 7.93
C PHE A 153 5.85 1.87 8.85
N TYR A 154 6.77 2.56 9.50
CA TYR A 154 6.47 3.76 10.26
C TYR A 154 6.80 4.99 9.44
N LEU A 155 5.76 5.76 9.11
CA LEU A 155 5.89 7.00 8.35
C LEU A 155 5.66 8.22 9.23
N PRO A 156 6.38 9.33 8.99
CA PRO A 156 6.04 10.62 9.59
C PRO A 156 4.59 11.01 9.24
N THR A 157 3.89 11.65 10.18
CA THR A 157 2.48 12.03 10.02
C THR A 157 2.19 12.85 8.76
N SER A 158 3.14 13.66 8.30
CA SER A 158 3.02 14.46 7.06
C SER A 158 2.94 13.60 5.80
N GLU A 159 3.64 12.46 5.79
CA GLU A 159 3.69 11.53 4.67
C GLU A 159 2.62 10.46 4.79
N GLY A 160 2.32 9.99 6.01
CA GLY A 160 1.27 8.99 6.24
C GLY A 160 -0.11 9.40 5.72
N LYS A 161 -0.44 10.70 5.75
CA LYS A 161 -1.70 11.23 5.18
C LYS A 161 -1.84 11.05 3.67
N LYS A 162 -0.72 10.86 2.97
CA LYS A 162 -0.68 10.68 1.52
C LYS A 162 -0.89 9.21 1.13
N VAL A 163 -0.67 8.28 2.07
CA VAL A 163 -0.74 6.84 1.81
C VAL A 163 -2.17 6.34 1.98
N ARG A 164 -2.61 5.46 1.07
CA ARG A 164 -3.94 4.86 1.07
C ARG A 164 -3.84 3.36 0.79
N PRO A 165 -4.77 2.53 1.32
CA PRO A 165 -4.87 1.14 0.93
C PRO A 165 -4.95 0.99 -0.60
N GLY A 166 -4.29 -0.04 -1.13
CA GLY A 166 -4.20 -0.33 -2.57
C GLY A 166 -3.05 0.38 -3.31
N MET A 167 -2.31 1.28 -2.66
CA MET A 167 -1.10 1.87 -3.27
C MET A 167 -0.01 0.81 -3.44
N SER A 168 0.64 0.79 -4.60
CA SER A 168 1.82 -0.05 -4.85
C SER A 168 3.02 0.47 -4.06
N VAL A 169 3.76 -0.42 -3.42
CA VAL A 169 4.98 -0.10 -2.68
C VAL A 169 6.15 -0.95 -3.17
N GLN A 170 7.34 -0.37 -3.07
CA GLN A 170 8.59 -1.10 -3.26
C GLN A 170 9.31 -1.13 -1.91
N VAL A 171 9.60 -2.34 -1.45
CA VAL A 171 10.29 -2.59 -0.20
C VAL A 171 11.70 -3.07 -0.53
N GLN A 172 12.67 -2.41 0.09
CA GLN A 172 14.07 -2.75 -0.03
C GLN A 172 14.58 -3.17 1.36
N PRO A 173 15.13 -4.38 1.52
CA PRO A 173 15.81 -4.76 2.75
C PRO A 173 17.09 -3.95 2.90
N ASP A 174 17.30 -3.35 4.08
CA ASP A 174 18.55 -2.63 4.40
C ASP A 174 19.69 -3.60 4.77
N THR A 175 19.38 -4.88 5.02
CA THR A 175 20.32 -5.89 5.56
C THR A 175 21.11 -6.66 4.50
N VAL A 176 20.79 -6.49 3.21
CA VAL A 176 21.44 -7.19 2.09
C VAL A 176 21.65 -6.24 0.91
N SER A 177 22.79 -6.37 0.23
CA SER A 177 23.16 -5.48 -0.90
C SER A 177 22.19 -5.63 -2.07
N VAL A 178 21.91 -4.52 -2.76
CA VAL A 178 20.96 -4.43 -3.89
C VAL A 178 21.30 -5.40 -5.02
N GLU A 179 22.58 -5.74 -5.17
CA GLU A 179 23.08 -6.67 -6.18
C GLU A 179 22.62 -8.13 -5.94
N GLU A 180 22.29 -8.49 -4.70
CA GLU A 180 21.88 -9.85 -4.33
C GLU A 180 20.36 -10.04 -4.19
N SER A 181 19.62 -9.02 -3.73
CA SER A 181 18.24 -9.23 -3.24
C SER A 181 17.12 -8.47 -3.99
N GLY A 182 17.46 -7.56 -4.91
CA GLY A 182 16.44 -6.83 -5.70
C GLY A 182 15.47 -5.99 -4.86
N VAL A 183 14.25 -5.77 -5.37
CA VAL A 183 13.17 -5.06 -4.67
C VAL A 183 11.94 -5.95 -4.52
N MET A 184 11.35 -5.96 -3.33
CA MET A 184 10.07 -6.61 -3.09
C MET A 184 8.94 -5.67 -3.48
N ARG A 185 7.99 -6.14 -4.29
CA ARG A 185 6.80 -5.37 -4.68
C ARG A 185 5.61 -5.81 -3.84
N GLY A 186 4.87 -4.86 -3.32
CA GLY A 186 3.66 -5.13 -2.55
C GLY A 186 2.61 -4.05 -2.75
N TRP A 187 1.52 -4.17 -2.02
CA TRP A 187 0.47 -3.16 -1.92
C TRP A 187 0.19 -2.83 -0.46
N VAL A 188 -0.22 -1.60 -0.20
CA VAL A 188 -0.67 -1.19 1.13
C VAL A 188 -1.98 -1.91 1.44
N THR A 189 -1.97 -2.81 2.41
CA THR A 189 -3.16 -3.53 2.89
C THR A 189 -3.99 -2.68 3.86
N SER A 190 -3.33 -1.99 4.79
CA SER A 190 -3.97 -1.13 5.78
C SER A 190 -3.11 0.08 6.14
N VAL A 191 -3.74 1.15 6.64
CA VAL A 191 -3.06 2.34 7.17
C VAL A 191 -3.66 2.63 8.55
N GLY A 192 -2.87 2.40 9.60
CA GLY A 192 -3.31 2.63 10.99
C GLY A 192 -3.08 4.07 11.44
N GLU A 193 -4.05 4.65 12.15
CA GLU A 193 -3.86 5.94 12.84
C GLU A 193 -3.21 5.72 14.23
N PHE A 194 -1.92 5.40 14.27
CA PHE A 194 -1.22 5.27 15.56
C PHE A 194 -0.77 6.63 16.10
N ARG A 195 -1.59 7.26 16.96
CA ARG A 195 -1.16 8.33 17.86
C ARG A 195 -0.63 7.71 19.17
N ARG A 196 0.66 7.40 19.24
CA ARG A 196 1.33 7.18 20.54
C ARG A 196 2.07 8.45 20.94
N ALA A 197 1.46 9.24 21.83
CA ALA A 197 2.21 10.21 22.61
C ALA A 197 2.96 9.43 23.70
N VAL A 198 4.25 9.17 23.48
CA VAL A 198 5.12 8.70 24.57
C VAL A 198 5.40 9.94 25.42
N ARG A 199 4.78 10.01 26.60
CA ARG A 199 5.23 10.92 27.65
C ARG A 199 6.46 10.26 28.29
N ALA A 200 7.62 10.87 28.07
CA ALA A 200 8.83 10.58 28.82
C ALA A 200 8.70 11.10 30.26
#